data_AF-A0A067NR92-F1
#
_entry.id   AF-A0A067NR92-F1
#
_cell.length_a   1.000
_cell.length_b   1.000
_cell.length_c   1.000
_cell.angle_alpha   90.00
_cell.angle_beta   90.00
_cell.angle_gamma   90.00
#
_symmetry.space_group_name_H-M   'P 1'
#
loop_
_entity.id
_entity.type
_entity.pdbx_description
1 polymer ?
#
loop_
_entity_poly.entity_id
_entity_poly.type
_entity_poly.pdbx_seq_one_letter_code
_entity_poly.pdbx_strand_id
1 'polypeptide(L)'
;MVWVSNQSGLDANVSITKLLNPGGSAANYVVPANLPDAWARNRWGRSKGPETATVTLNGRSYNLTVQPMDYVIIHTDALIVLPSTAQVHF
;
A
#
# COMPACT_ATOMS: atom_id res chain seq x y z
N MET A 1 -2.32 8.60 -5.37
CA MET A 1 -1.24 8.24 -4.42
C MET A 1 -1.75 7.14 -3.54
N VAL A 2 -1.10 5.99 -3.43
CA VAL A 2 -1.57 4.93 -2.51
C VAL A 2 -0.86 5.09 -1.18
N TRP A 3 -1.63 5.01 -0.10
CA TRP A 3 -1.12 4.97 1.27
C TRP A 3 -1.19 3.55 1.81
N VAL A 4 -0.26 3.21 2.70
CA VAL A 4 -0.25 1.90 3.36
C VAL A 4 -0.06 2.07 4.87
N SER A 5 -0.94 1.45 5.65
CA SER A 5 -0.85 1.38 7.11
C SER A 5 -0.62 -0.05 7.54
N ASN A 6 0.40 -0.28 8.38
CA ASN A 6 0.73 -1.61 8.87
C ASN A 6 0.39 -1.75 10.36
N GLN A 7 -0.74 -2.42 10.61
CA GLN A 7 -1.30 -2.72 11.92
C GLN A 7 -1.19 -4.23 12.25
N SER A 8 -0.33 -4.97 11.53
CA SER A 8 -0.21 -6.42 11.66
C SER A 8 0.69 -6.89 12.80
N GLY A 9 1.42 -5.97 13.45
CA GLY A 9 2.45 -6.30 14.45
C GLY A 9 3.73 -6.90 13.87
N LEU A 10 3.83 -7.07 12.54
CA LEU A 10 5.00 -7.59 11.83
C LEU A 10 5.38 -6.67 10.67
N ASP A 11 6.65 -6.64 10.28
CA ASP A 11 7.07 -5.88 9.10
C ASP A 11 6.46 -6.47 7.83
N ALA A 12 5.91 -5.61 6.98
CA ALA A 12 5.35 -5.98 5.69
C ALA A 12 6.24 -5.46 4.57
N ASN A 13 6.49 -6.27 3.55
CA ASN A 13 7.08 -5.78 2.30
C ASN A 13 5.96 -5.46 1.32
N VAL A 14 5.96 -4.25 0.78
CA VAL A 14 4.95 -3.82 -0.17
C VAL A 14 5.59 -3.34 -1.45
N SER A 15 5.16 -3.90 -2.58
CA SER A 15 5.44 -3.36 -3.91
C SER A 15 4.13 -3.07 -4.61
N ILE A 16 4.14 -2.13 -5.54
CA ILE A 16 2.96 -1.82 -6.36
C ILE A 16 3.45 -1.65 -7.80
N THR A 17 2.88 -2.41 -8.72
CA THR A 17 3.32 -2.53 -10.13
C THR A 17 3.50 -1.17 -10.78
N LYS A 18 4.52 -1.01 -11.63
CA LYS A 18 4.89 0.25 -12.30
C LYS A 18 4.13 0.51 -13.62
N LEU A 19 3.14 -0.32 -13.95
CA LEU A 19 2.59 -0.45 -15.32
C LEU A 19 2.14 0.87 -15.97
N LEU A 20 1.75 1.90 -15.20
CA LEU A 20 1.18 3.14 -15.73
C LEU A 20 2.01 4.41 -15.46
N ASN A 21 3.22 4.36 -14.87
CA ASN A 21 4.08 5.56 -14.74
C ASN A 21 5.61 5.35 -14.64
N PRO A 22 6.41 6.26 -15.20
CA PRO A 22 7.87 6.29 -15.02
C PRO A 22 8.33 6.61 -13.59
N GLY A 23 7.49 7.22 -12.74
CA GLY A 23 7.79 7.58 -11.33
C GLY A 23 7.36 6.56 -10.27
N GLY A 24 6.64 5.49 -10.65
CA GLY A 24 6.36 4.37 -9.75
C GLY A 24 7.61 3.51 -9.56
N SER A 25 7.82 2.98 -8.35
CA SER A 25 8.88 2.00 -8.09
C SER A 25 8.24 0.64 -7.86
N ALA A 26 8.64 -0.34 -8.65
CA ALA A 26 8.33 -1.75 -8.43
C ALA A 26 9.20 -2.37 -7.32
N ALA A 27 10.06 -1.57 -6.67
CA ALA A 27 10.83 -2.03 -5.53
C ALA A 27 9.91 -2.39 -4.37
N ASN A 28 10.31 -3.40 -3.60
CA ASN A 28 9.68 -3.71 -2.33
C ASN A 28 10.11 -2.67 -1.30
N TYR A 29 9.15 -2.11 -0.60
CA TYR A 29 9.37 -1.22 0.53
C TYR A 29 8.94 -1.92 1.80
N VAL A 30 9.81 -1.91 2.81
CA VAL A 30 9.44 -2.35 4.16
C VAL A 30 8.54 -1.28 4.77
N VAL A 31 7.32 -1.67 5.11
CA VAL A 31 6.39 -0.91 5.93
C VAL A 31 6.47 -1.50 7.34
N PRO A 32 7.16 -0.84 8.29
CA PRO A 32 7.39 -1.44 9.60
C PRO A 32 6.11 -1.55 10.42
N ALA A 33 6.06 -2.53 11.31
CA ALA A 33 4.93 -2.69 12.22
C ALA A 33 4.77 -1.49 13.16
N ASN A 34 3.52 -1.13 13.47
CA ASN A 34 3.16 -0.19 14.54
C ASN A 34 3.76 1.21 14.40
N LEU A 35 4.27 1.58 13.22
CA LEU A 35 4.70 2.94 12.96
C LEU A 35 3.51 3.77 12.46
N PRO A 36 3.37 5.01 12.95
CA PRO A 36 2.34 5.91 12.44
C PRO A 36 2.59 6.22 10.97
N ASP A 37 1.50 6.40 10.25
CA ASP A 37 1.52 6.65 8.81
C ASP A 37 2.25 7.95 8.49
N ALA A 38 3.36 7.84 7.75
CA ALA A 38 4.24 8.96 7.46
C ALA A 38 4.49 9.11 5.96
N TRP A 39 4.34 10.34 5.48
CA TRP A 39 4.51 10.73 4.06
C TRP A 39 5.84 10.26 3.45
N ALA A 40 6.92 10.20 4.21
CA ALA A 40 8.22 9.78 3.70
C ALA A 40 8.40 8.25 3.58
N ARG A 41 7.48 7.45 4.15
CA ARG A 41 7.70 6.01 4.36
C ARG A 41 6.66 5.12 3.67
N ASN A 42 5.38 5.50 3.71
CA ASN A 42 4.29 4.60 3.35
C ASN A 42 3.44 5.14 2.17
N ARG A 43 4.05 5.87 1.24
CA ARG A 43 3.34 6.45 0.09
C ARG A 43 3.95 6.04 -1.23
N TRP A 44 3.06 5.88 -2.21
CA TRP A 44 3.45 5.82 -3.62
C TRP A 44 2.71 6.89 -4.40
N GLY A 45 3.45 7.78 -5.06
CA GLY A 45 2.89 8.73 -6.03
C GLY A 45 2.42 7.96 -7.26
N ARG A 46 1.12 8.05 -7.60
CA ARG A 46 0.50 7.28 -8.69
C ARG A 46 -0.29 8.21 -9.61
N SER A 47 -0.19 7.99 -10.91
CA SER A 47 -0.99 8.66 -11.94
C SER A 47 -1.81 7.61 -12.71
N LYS A 48 -3.13 7.83 -12.70
CA LYS A 48 -4.25 7.17 -13.42
C LYS A 48 -4.23 5.64 -13.62
N GLY A 49 -5.25 4.99 -13.05
CA GLY A 49 -5.70 3.63 -13.38
C GLY A 49 -5.49 2.61 -12.25
N PRO A 50 -6.24 1.50 -12.23
CA PRO A 50 -6.01 0.41 -11.30
C PRO A 50 -4.61 -0.21 -11.48
N GLU A 51 -3.96 -0.53 -10.37
CA GLU A 51 -2.67 -1.21 -10.31
C GLU A 51 -2.72 -2.40 -9.34
N THR A 52 -1.73 -3.30 -9.44
CA THR A 52 -1.59 -4.41 -8.49
C THR A 52 -0.61 -4.02 -7.40
N ALA A 53 -1.08 -4.01 -6.15
CA ALA A 53 -0.25 -3.98 -4.96
C ALA A 53 0.03 -5.40 -4.49
N THR A 54 1.29 -5.74 -4.25
CA THR A 54 1.71 -6.99 -3.64
C THR A 54 2.19 -6.70 -2.22
N VAL A 55 1.52 -7.31 -1.25
CA VAL A 55 1.88 -7.26 0.17
C VAL A 55 2.45 -8.61 0.58
N THR A 56 3.70 -8.66 1.01
CA THR A 56 4.31 -9.84 1.61
C THR A 56 4.38 -9.66 3.12
N LEU A 57 3.67 -10.54 3.84
CA LEU A 57 3.63 -10.58 5.29
C LEU A 57 3.94 -12.01 5.76
N ASN A 58 4.90 -12.16 6.68
CA ASN A 58 5.31 -13.47 7.21
C ASN A 58 5.62 -14.52 6.10
N GLY A 59 6.30 -14.09 5.04
CA GLY A 59 6.66 -14.95 3.89
C GLY A 59 5.52 -15.27 2.93
N ARG A 60 4.29 -14.79 3.17
CA ARG A 60 3.15 -14.97 2.26
C ARG A 60 2.86 -13.68 1.49
N SER A 61 2.67 -13.80 0.19
CA SER A 61 2.36 -12.67 -0.69
C SER A 61 0.88 -12.66 -1.06
N TYR A 62 0.30 -11.46 -1.05
CA TYR A 62 -1.09 -11.18 -1.38
C TYR A 62 -1.15 -10.08 -2.41
N ASN A 63 -1.98 -10.26 -3.44
CA ASN A 63 -2.17 -9.28 -4.49
C ASN A 63 -3.51 -8.58 -4.31
N LEU A 64 -3.49 -7.25 -4.37
CA LEU A 64 -4.64 -6.37 -4.24
C LEU A 64 -4.71 -5.47 -5.46
N THR A 65 -5.91 -5.18 -5.93
CA THR A 65 -6.11 -4.08 -6.89
C THR A 65 -6.29 -2.78 -6.12
N VAL A 66 -5.49 -1.77 -6.44
CA VAL A 66 -5.54 -0.45 -5.82
C VAL A 66 -5.73 0.63 -6.88
N GLN A 67 -6.52 1.65 -6.55
CA GLN A 67 -6.69 2.87 -7.34
C GLN A 67 -5.79 3.98 -6.82
N PRO A 68 -5.54 5.03 -7.62
CA PRO A 68 -4.92 6.24 -7.11
C PRO A 68 -5.72 6.81 -5.94
N MET A 69 -5.04 7.13 -4.84
CA MET A 69 -5.64 7.68 -3.60
C MET A 69 -6.24 6.64 -2.66
N ASP A 70 -6.19 5.34 -3.00
CA ASP A 70 -6.63 4.31 -2.06
C ASP A 70 -5.70 4.19 -0.85
N TYR A 71 -6.28 3.68 0.23
CA TYR A 71 -5.59 3.43 1.49
C TYR A 71 -5.60 1.94 1.77
N VAL A 72 -4.43 1.31 1.89
CA VAL A 72 -4.28 -0.11 2.20
C VAL A 72 -3.96 -0.26 3.68
N ILE A 73 -4.73 -1.07 4.40
CA ILE A 73 -4.50 -1.38 5.82
C ILE A 73 -4.13 -2.86 5.91
N ILE A 74 -3.01 -3.14 6.56
CA ILE A 74 -2.46 -4.49 6.75
C ILE A 74 -2.66 -4.90 8.19
N HIS A 75 -3.51 -5.90 8.42
CA HIS A 75 -3.61 -6.63 9.68
C HIS A 75 -2.89 -7.98 9.55
N THR A 76 -2.75 -8.69 10.67
CA THR A 76 -2.07 -10.00 10.69
C THR A 76 -2.78 -11.03 9.81
N ASP A 77 -4.09 -10.95 9.70
CA ASP A 77 -4.99 -11.90 9.03
C ASP A 77 -5.86 -11.27 7.94
N ALA A 78 -5.77 -9.96 7.73
CA ALA A 78 -6.60 -9.24 6.77
C ALA A 78 -5.85 -8.12 6.03
N LEU A 79 -6.28 -7.86 4.81
CA LEU A 79 -5.87 -6.71 4.01
C LEU A 79 -7.11 -5.94 3.60
N ILE A 80 -7.16 -4.65 3.95
CA ILE A 80 -8.30 -3.78 3.67
C ILE A 80 -7.85 -2.74 2.66
N VAL A 81 -8.55 -2.63 1.54
CA VAL A 81 -8.41 -1.50 0.62
C VAL A 81 -9.59 -0.58 0.88
N LEU A 82 -9.32 0.59 1.46
CA LEU A 82 -10.29 1.67 1.62
C LEU A 82 -10.24 2.56 0.37
N PRO A 83 -11.29 2.55 -0.47
CA PRO A 83 -11.32 3.33 -1.68
C PRO A 83 -11.24 4.83 -1.38
N SER A 84 -10.54 5.57 -2.22
CA SER A 84 -10.49 7.04 -2.12
C SER A 84 -11.87 7.72 -2.06
N THR A 85 -12.87 7.15 -2.73
CA THR A 85 -14.25 7.66 -2.71
C THR A 85 -14.96 7.52 -1.36
N ALA A 86 -14.45 6.67 -0.47
CA ALA A 86 -14.97 6.47 0.88
C ALA A 86 -14.17 7.25 1.94
N GLN A 87 -13.14 7.98 1.56
CA GLN A 87 -12.29 8.74 2.47
C GLN A 87 -12.81 10.18 2.63
N VAL A 88 -12.71 10.70 3.85
CA VAL A 88 -12.92 12.13 4.14
C VAL A 88 -11.56 12.77 4.33
N HIS A 89 -11.29 13.84 3.59
CA HIS A 89 -10.08 14.63 3.69
C HIS A 89 -10.37 15.89 4.51
N PHE A 90 -9.48 16.22 5.45
CA PHE A 90 -9.53 17.44 6.26
C PHE A 90 -8.47 18.43 5.77
#